data_AF-A0A3D4R2H7-F1
#
_entry.id   AF-A0A3D4R2H7-F1
#
_cell.length_a   1.000
_cell.length_b   1.000
_cell.length_c   1.000
_cell.angle_alpha   90.00
_cell.angle_beta   90.00
_cell.angle_gamma   90.00
#
_symmetry.space_group_name_H-M   'P 1'
#
loop_
_entity.id
_entity.type
_entity.pdbx_description
1 polymer ?
#
loop_
_entity_poly.entity_id
_entity_poly.type
_entity_poly.pdbx_seq_one_letter_code
_entity_poly.pdbx_strand_id
1 'polypeptide(L)'
;DTEKLNNWPEIRDWYLKKKKKSEQNSNVLLAEIKEAGHRLFGIQGVQVNPEKVRRKKMGPVAVCPVCHEAYPTKDGEKCRSCQGETPYSDVTAVDIHRP
;
A
#
# COMPACT_ATOMS: atom_id res chain seq x y z
N ASP A 1 -22.00 -3.86 -0.72
CA ASP A 1 -23.13 -3.05 -0.21
C ASP A 1 -23.33 -1.72 -0.95
N THR A 2 -23.02 -1.63 -2.25
CA THR A 2 -23.08 -0.34 -2.99
C THR A 2 -24.46 0.31 -2.97
N GLU A 3 -25.54 -0.48 -2.90
CA GLU A 3 -26.91 0.02 -2.80
C GLU A 3 -27.15 0.90 -1.56
N LYS A 4 -26.44 0.66 -0.45
CA LYS A 4 -26.53 1.48 0.76
C LYS A 4 -26.10 2.93 0.51
N LEU A 5 -25.27 3.17 -0.51
CA LEU A 5 -24.83 4.51 -0.91
C LEU A 5 -25.94 5.34 -1.56
N ASN A 6 -27.06 4.74 -1.99
CA ASN A 6 -28.17 5.48 -2.58
C ASN A 6 -28.79 6.49 -1.59
N ASN A 7 -28.61 6.27 -0.28
CA ASN A 7 -29.05 7.17 0.78
C ASN A 7 -28.06 8.31 1.06
N TRP A 8 -26.85 8.28 0.47
CA TRP A 8 -25.73 9.18 0.77
C TRP A 8 -25.10 9.69 -0.52
N PRO A 9 -25.73 10.67 -1.20
CA PRO A 9 -25.35 11.07 -2.55
C PRO A 9 -23.93 11.63 -2.64
N GLU A 10 -23.44 12.41 -1.67
CA GLU A 10 -22.06 12.92 -1.72
C GLU A 10 -21.04 11.80 -1.47
N ILE A 11 -21.31 10.87 -0.55
CA ILE A 11 -20.47 9.66 -0.39
C ILE A 11 -20.45 8.84 -1.67
N ARG A 12 -21.62 8.60 -2.28
CA ARG A 12 -21.75 7.82 -3.51
C ARG A 12 -20.94 8.44 -4.64
N ASP A 13 -21.07 9.74 -4.84
CA ASP A 13 -20.41 10.45 -5.93
C ASP A 13 -18.90 10.56 -5.69
N TRP A 14 -18.46 10.71 -4.44
CA TRP A 14 -17.05 10.61 -4.05
C TRP A 14 -16.47 9.21 -4.31
N TYR A 15 -17.12 8.16 -3.79
CA TYR A 15 -16.65 6.77 -3.89
C TYR A 15 -16.58 6.28 -5.33
N LEU A 16 -17.60 6.64 -6.13
CA LEU A 16 -17.69 6.28 -7.55
C LEU A 16 -17.00 7.29 -8.48
N LYS A 17 -16.34 8.32 -7.92
CA LYS A 17 -15.62 9.37 -8.67
C LYS A 17 -16.47 10.03 -9.76
N LYS A 18 -17.75 10.28 -9.47
CA LYS A 18 -18.71 10.88 -10.42
C LYS A 18 -18.52 12.37 -10.65
N LYS A 19 -17.82 13.05 -9.73
CA LYS A 19 -17.50 14.49 -9.79
C LYS A 19 -15.99 14.69 -9.73
N LYS A 20 -15.48 15.73 -10.40
CA LYS A 20 -14.09 16.16 -10.21
C LYS A 20 -13.89 16.64 -8.78
N LYS A 21 -12.66 16.59 -8.26
CA LYS A 21 -12.36 17.01 -6.87
C LYS A 21 -12.81 18.44 -6.56
N SER A 22 -12.71 19.35 -7.53
CA SER A 22 -13.14 20.75 -7.40
C SER A 22 -14.66 20.94 -7.31
N GLU A 23 -15.44 19.95 -7.74
CA GLU A 23 -16.92 19.99 -7.78
C GLU A 23 -17.54 19.28 -6.56
N GLN A 24 -16.71 18.68 -5.70
CA GLN A 24 -17.16 17.97 -4.50
C GLN A 24 -17.36 18.94 -3.34
N ASN A 25 -18.42 18.74 -2.56
CA ASN A 25 -18.62 19.50 -1.33
C ASN A 25 -18.07 18.70 -0.13
N SER A 26 -16.83 19.01 0.26
CA SER A 26 -16.15 18.31 1.36
C SER A 26 -16.90 18.37 2.69
N ASN A 27 -17.60 19.47 2.99
CA ASN A 27 -18.32 19.62 4.25
C ASN A 27 -19.52 18.67 4.31
N VAL A 28 -20.31 18.60 3.22
CA VAL A 28 -21.46 17.69 3.15
C VAL A 28 -20.99 16.24 3.11
N LEU A 29 -19.95 15.93 2.33
CA LEU A 29 -19.34 14.60 2.30
C LEU A 29 -18.95 14.12 3.70
N LEU A 30 -18.24 14.95 4.47
CA LEU A 30 -17.81 14.59 5.82
C LEU A 30 -18.99 14.47 6.79
N ALA A 31 -20.03 15.30 6.63
CA ALA A 31 -21.27 15.19 7.41
C ALA A 31 -22.00 13.87 7.12
N GLU A 32 -22.18 13.51 5.86
CA GLU A 32 -22.76 12.23 5.45
C GLU A 32 -21.94 11.06 5.99
N ILE A 33 -20.59 11.09 5.90
CA ILE A 33 -19.73 10.01 6.42
C ILE A 33 -19.95 9.82 7.93
N LYS A 34 -20.01 10.93 8.67
CA LYS A 34 -20.22 10.91 10.12
C LYS A 34 -21.61 10.37 10.48
N GLU A 35 -22.65 10.78 9.74
CA GLU A 35 -24.03 10.36 9.98
C GLU A 35 -24.27 8.91 9.60
N ALA A 36 -23.79 8.49 8.43
CA ALA A 36 -23.96 7.13 7.94
C ALA A 36 -23.24 6.13 8.86
N GLY A 37 -22.01 6.46 9.28
CA GLY A 37 -21.22 5.69 10.22
C GLY A 37 -21.04 4.23 9.77
N HIS A 38 -21.15 3.30 10.71
CA HIS A 38 -20.96 1.87 10.42
C HIS A 38 -22.04 1.28 9.49
N ARG A 39 -23.18 1.97 9.31
CA ARG A 39 -24.30 1.48 8.48
C ARG A 39 -23.93 1.42 7.00
N LEU A 40 -22.88 2.11 6.56
CA LEU A 40 -22.34 2.00 5.21
C LEU A 40 -21.76 0.62 4.90
N PHE A 41 -21.30 -0.10 5.92
CA PHE A 41 -20.52 -1.31 5.74
C PHE A 41 -21.38 -2.57 5.86
N GLY A 42 -20.99 -3.61 5.13
CA GLY A 42 -21.42 -4.98 5.35
C GLY A 42 -20.38 -5.72 6.19
N ILE A 43 -20.81 -6.75 6.91
CA ILE A 43 -19.93 -7.62 7.70
C ILE A 43 -20.17 -9.06 7.24
N GLN A 44 -19.08 -9.80 7.02
CA GLN A 44 -19.13 -11.21 6.66
C GLN A 44 -17.98 -11.96 7.32
N GLY A 45 -18.25 -13.16 7.82
CA GLY A 45 -17.22 -14.10 8.22
C GLY A 45 -16.53 -14.67 6.99
N VAL A 46 -15.20 -14.77 7.03
CA VAL A 46 -14.42 -15.35 5.93
C VAL A 46 -13.37 -16.32 6.49
N GLN A 47 -13.07 -17.37 5.73
CA GLN A 47 -11.89 -18.18 5.96
C GLN A 47 -10.76 -17.69 5.06
N VAL A 48 -9.65 -17.26 5.65
CA VAL A 48 -8.48 -16.85 4.88
C VAL A 48 -7.82 -18.07 4.26
N ASN A 49 -7.55 -18.03 2.96
CA ASN A 49 -6.81 -19.09 2.27
C ASN A 49 -5.42 -19.25 2.93
N PRO A 50 -5.09 -20.41 3.54
CA PRO A 50 -3.84 -20.61 4.25
C PRO A 50 -2.60 -20.34 3.39
N GLU A 51 -2.64 -20.64 2.09
CA GLU A 51 -1.53 -20.41 1.17
C GLU A 51 -1.21 -18.92 0.96
N LYS A 52 -2.18 -18.02 1.19
CA LYS A 52 -1.98 -16.56 1.09
C LYS A 52 -1.33 -15.96 2.34
N VAL A 53 -1.42 -16.64 3.49
CA VAL A 53 -0.82 -16.21 4.76
C VAL A 53 0.38 -17.04 5.17
N ARG A 54 0.71 -18.08 4.40
CA ARG A 54 1.91 -18.88 4.64
C ARG A 54 3.15 -18.00 4.53
N ARG A 55 3.97 -18.00 5.57
CA ARG A 55 5.27 -17.32 5.57
C ARG A 55 6.11 -17.85 4.41
N LYS A 56 6.42 -16.99 3.43
CA LYS A 56 7.36 -17.32 2.37
C LYS A 56 8.75 -17.46 3.00
N LYS A 57 9.38 -18.62 2.82
CA LYS A 57 10.77 -18.82 3.23
C LYS A 57 11.66 -17.93 2.35
N MET A 58 12.67 -17.31 2.96
CA MET A 58 13.61 -16.45 2.21
C MET A 58 14.35 -17.26 1.15
N GLY A 59 14.71 -18.50 1.49
CA GLY A 59 15.59 -19.35 0.68
C GLY A 59 17.06 -19.12 1.06
N PRO A 60 18.00 -19.64 0.27
CA PRO A 60 19.42 -19.41 0.48
C PRO A 60 19.78 -17.93 0.31
N VAL A 61 20.71 -17.45 1.14
CA VAL A 61 21.17 -16.05 1.17
C VAL A 61 22.64 -16.02 0.77
N ALA A 62 23.01 -15.03 -0.05
CA ALA A 62 24.39 -14.73 -0.42
C ALA A 62 24.72 -13.27 -0.10
N VAL A 63 26.00 -12.90 -0.23
CA VAL A 63 26.44 -11.51 -0.13
C VAL A 63 26.47 -10.91 -1.53
N CYS A 64 25.84 -9.76 -1.72
CA CYS A 64 25.81 -9.06 -2.99
C CYS A 64 27.24 -8.63 -3.38
N PRO A 65 27.73 -8.94 -4.60
CA PRO A 65 29.10 -8.59 -5.00
C PRO A 65 29.31 -7.08 -5.21
N VAL A 66 28.24 -6.28 -5.22
CA VAL A 66 28.30 -4.82 -5.48
C VAL A 66 28.22 -4.00 -4.19
N CYS A 67 27.19 -4.23 -3.37
CA CYS A 67 26.98 -3.47 -2.14
C CYS A 67 27.45 -4.19 -0.86
N HIS A 68 27.86 -5.45 -0.97
CA HIS A 68 28.30 -6.28 0.16
C HIS A 68 27.24 -6.55 1.24
N GLU A 69 25.95 -6.35 0.93
CA GLU A 69 24.84 -6.71 1.81
C GLU A 69 24.27 -8.11 1.50
N ALA A 70 23.63 -8.73 2.50
CA ALA A 70 22.96 -10.01 2.35
C ALA A 70 21.72 -9.89 1.43
N TYR A 71 21.54 -10.84 0.51
CA TYR A 71 20.37 -10.89 -0.37
C TYR A 71 19.93 -12.34 -0.68
N PRO A 72 18.65 -12.57 -1.02
CA PRO A 72 18.16 -13.89 -1.43
C PRO A 72 18.73 -14.28 -2.80
N THR A 73 19.38 -15.44 -2.89
CA THR A 73 19.99 -15.94 -4.14
C THR A 73 18.99 -16.11 -5.30
N LYS A 74 17.71 -16.35 -4.99
CA LYS A 74 16.63 -16.41 -5.98
C LYS A 74 16.40 -15.08 -6.72
N ASP A 75 16.89 -13.97 -6.18
CA ASP A 75 16.74 -12.65 -6.80
C ASP A 75 17.73 -12.48 -7.96
N GLY A 76 18.73 -13.36 -8.12
CA GLY A 76 19.70 -13.36 -9.22
C GLY A 76 21.14 -13.36 -8.73
N GLU A 77 22.07 -12.84 -9.53
CA GLU A 77 23.51 -12.80 -9.22
C GLU A 77 23.92 -11.70 -8.22
N LYS A 78 23.05 -10.71 -7.99
CA LYS A 78 23.22 -9.58 -7.07
C LYS A 78 21.87 -9.11 -6.53
N CYS A 79 21.83 -8.28 -5.49
CA CYS A 79 20.57 -7.82 -4.91
C CYS A 79 19.75 -6.95 -5.90
N ARG A 80 18.41 -6.92 -5.74
CA ARG A 80 17.49 -6.14 -6.62
C ARG A 80 17.85 -4.66 -6.70
N SER A 81 18.32 -4.07 -5.59
CA SER A 81 18.81 -2.69 -5.56
C SER A 81 19.94 -2.47 -6.57
N CYS A 82 20.98 -3.31 -6.54
CA CYS A 82 22.11 -3.25 -7.48
C CYS A 82 21.77 -3.74 -8.89
N GLN A 83 20.59 -4.34 -9.11
CA GLN A 83 20.02 -4.61 -10.45
C GLN A 83 19.32 -3.39 -11.06
N GLY A 84 19.17 -2.29 -10.31
CA GLY A 84 18.51 -1.07 -10.78
C GLY A 84 17.09 -0.88 -10.25
N GLU A 85 16.61 -1.73 -9.34
CA GLU A 85 15.31 -1.57 -8.69
C GLU A 85 15.37 -0.68 -7.44
N THR A 86 16.49 0.02 -7.23
CA THR A 86 16.61 1.00 -6.16
C THR A 86 15.64 2.18 -6.39
N PRO A 87 14.88 2.63 -5.38
CA PRO A 87 14.07 3.83 -5.48
C PRO A 87 14.88 5.12 -5.27
N TYR A 88 16.18 5.02 -4.97
CA TYR A 88 17.04 6.15 -4.65
C TYR A 88 17.91 6.56 -5.83
N SER A 89 18.02 7.86 -6.06
CA SER A 89 19.10 8.48 -6.85
C SER A 89 20.07 9.22 -5.92
N ASP A 90 21.27 9.52 -6.41
CA ASP A 90 22.22 10.43 -5.75
C ASP A 90 22.62 10.02 -4.32
N VAL A 91 22.83 8.71 -4.10
CA VAL A 91 23.26 8.18 -2.80
C VAL A 91 24.67 8.71 -2.47
N THR A 92 24.76 9.55 -1.46
CA THR A 92 26.02 10.10 -0.96
C THR A 92 26.45 9.39 0.31
N ALA A 93 27.76 9.21 0.48
CA ALA A 93 28.29 8.66 1.72
C ALA A 93 28.10 9.66 2.87
N VAL A 94 27.64 9.17 4.01
CA VAL A 94 27.61 9.95 5.25
C VAL A 94 28.93 9.73 5.99
N ASP A 95 29.58 10.82 6.37
CA ASP A 95 30.74 10.78 7.26
C ASP A 95 30.28 10.45 8.69
N ILE A 96 30.48 9.19 9.10
CA ILE A 96 30.14 8.69 10.44
C ILE A 96 31.10 9.16 11.54
N HIS A 97 32.16 9.89 11.16
CA HIS A 97 33.14 10.49 12.07
C HIS A 97 33.00 12.00 12.20
N ARG A 98 31.91 12.58 11.64
CA ARG A 98 31.59 13.99 11.85
C ARG A 98 31.23 14.22 13.33
N PRO A 99 31.93 15.13 14.04
CA PRO A 99 31.67 15.40 15.46
C PRO A 99 30.28 15.97 15.72
#